data_AF-E4N2W4-F1
#
_entry.id   AF-E4N2W4-F1
#
_cell.length_a   1.000
_cell.length_b   1.000
_cell.length_c   1.000
_cell.angle_alpha   90.00
_cell.angle_beta   90.00
_cell.angle_gamma   90.00
#
_symmetry.space_group_name_H-M   'P 1'
#
loop_
_entity.id
_entity.type
_entity.pdbx_description
1 polymer ?
#
loop_
_entity_poly.entity_id
_entity_poly.type
_entity_poly.pdbx_seq_one_letter_code
_entity_poly.pdbx_strand_id
1 'polypeptide(L)'
;MQQRIQEFVIAALAEMNYDTDEVTGDTDLGPAGLDLESLALAELSVQVEDEYGIKFEVEEMESTALMTLDQFTADVARRVAANSAAATAGTAA
;
A
#
# COMPACT_ATOMS: atom_id res chain seq x y z
N MET A 1 -8.70 -8.06 4.53
CA MET A 1 -7.84 -7.57 3.42
C MET A 1 -7.09 -6.33 3.88
N GLN A 2 -7.77 -5.22 4.18
CA GLN A 2 -7.13 -3.98 4.65
C GLN A 2 -6.17 -4.19 5.84
N GLN A 3 -6.59 -4.89 6.90
CA GLN A 3 -5.69 -5.19 8.03
C GLN A 3 -4.42 -5.94 7.65
N ARG A 4 -4.48 -6.89 6.70
CA ARG A 4 -3.27 -7.62 6.25
C ARG A 4 -2.32 -6.72 5.47
N ILE A 5 -2.86 -5.81 4.67
CA ILE A 5 -2.06 -4.83 3.93
C ILE A 5 -1.44 -3.84 4.92
N GLN A 6 -2.19 -3.40 5.93
CA GLN A 6 -1.68 -2.54 7.00
C GLN A 6 -0.55 -3.22 7.78
N GLU A 7 -0.73 -4.46 8.23
CA GLU A 7 0.32 -5.24 8.90
C GLU A 7 1.56 -5.42 8.00
N PHE A 8 1.36 -5.62 6.70
CA PHE A 8 2.46 -5.73 5.74
C PHE A 8 3.24 -4.42 5.60
N VAL A 9 2.54 -3.30 5.42
CA VAL A 9 3.16 -1.97 5.34
C VAL A 9 3.92 -1.68 6.63
N ILE A 10 3.32 -1.93 7.79
CA ILE A 10 3.98 -1.78 9.09
C ILE A 10 5.22 -2.68 9.20
N ALA A 11 5.16 -3.93 8.74
CA ALA A 11 6.31 -4.82 8.76
C ALA A 11 7.46 -4.31 7.88
N ALA A 12 7.17 -3.85 6.66
CA ALA A 12 8.15 -3.25 5.77
C ALA A 12 8.78 -1.99 6.38
N LEU A 13 7.97 -1.12 6.99
CA LEU A 13 8.45 0.07 7.69
C LEU A 13 9.35 -0.29 8.88
N ALA A 14 8.97 -1.27 9.69
CA ALA A 14 9.76 -1.75 10.81
C ALA A 14 11.12 -2.32 10.34
N GLU A 15 11.14 -3.03 9.21
CA GLU A 15 12.37 -3.54 8.59
C GLU A 15 13.32 -2.40 8.17
N MET A 16 12.73 -1.27 7.75
CA MET A 16 13.42 -0.04 7.38
C MET A 16 13.81 0.86 8.57
N ASN A 17 13.66 0.41 9.82
CA ASN A 17 13.90 1.19 11.05
C ASN A 17 12.93 2.39 11.27
N TYR A 18 11.76 2.37 10.64
CA TYR A 18 10.71 3.36 10.95
C TYR A 18 9.98 3.00 12.25
N ASP A 19 9.58 4.04 12.99
CA ASP A 19 8.79 3.88 14.19
C ASP A 19 7.35 3.53 13.80
N THR A 20 6.95 2.29 14.10
CA THR A 20 5.64 1.73 13.75
C THR A 20 4.73 1.53 14.96
N ASP A 21 5.22 1.84 16.16
CA ASP A 21 4.49 1.68 17.42
C ASP A 21 3.36 2.71 17.54
N GLU A 22 3.56 3.92 17.00
CA GLU A 22 2.54 4.99 16.91
C GLU A 22 1.86 5.07 15.54
N VAL A 23 2.17 4.17 14.61
CA VAL A 23 1.57 4.18 13.27
C VAL A 23 0.14 3.67 13.35
N THR A 24 -0.80 4.54 13.02
CA THR A 24 -2.23 4.25 13.00
C THR A 24 -2.80 4.50 11.61
N GLY A 25 -4.04 4.06 11.37
CA GLY A 25 -4.72 4.32 10.10
C GLY A 25 -4.88 5.81 9.74
N ASP A 26 -4.77 6.71 10.73
CA ASP A 26 -4.84 8.15 10.52
C ASP A 26 -3.48 8.78 10.17
N THR A 27 -2.40 8.01 10.27
CA THR A 27 -1.04 8.48 9.98
C THR A 27 -0.85 8.69 8.48
N ASP A 28 -0.32 9.86 8.10
CA ASP A 28 0.02 10.19 6.71
C ASP A 28 1.18 9.33 6.20
N LEU A 29 1.10 8.84 4.97
CA LEU A 29 2.20 8.09 4.34
C LEU A 29 3.30 9.00 3.79
N GLY A 30 3.01 10.27 3.57
CA GLY A 30 3.95 11.21 2.99
C GLY A 30 4.97 11.82 3.96
N PRO A 31 5.72 12.82 3.48
CA PRO A 31 6.63 13.65 4.29
C PRO A 31 5.96 14.38 5.46
N ALA A 32 4.63 14.45 5.47
CA ALA A 32 3.86 15.06 6.56
C ALA A 32 3.59 14.11 7.74
N GLY A 33 3.82 12.80 7.57
CA GLY A 33 3.54 11.79 8.58
C GLY A 33 4.72 10.83 8.76
N LEU A 34 4.67 9.68 8.10
CA LEU A 34 5.68 8.64 8.15
C LEU A 34 7.03 9.03 7.52
N ASP A 35 7.09 10.16 6.82
CA ASP A 35 8.29 10.61 6.11
C ASP A 35 8.89 9.54 5.21
N LEU A 36 8.02 8.92 4.41
CA LEU A 36 8.46 7.96 3.39
C LEU A 36 9.23 8.71 2.33
N GLU A 37 10.55 8.56 2.38
CA GLU A 37 11.42 9.00 1.30
C GLU A 37 11.01 8.30 0.01
N SER A 38 11.26 8.94 -1.14
CA SER A 38 10.93 8.39 -2.46
C SER A 38 11.47 6.97 -2.67
N LEU A 39 12.54 6.60 -1.95
CA LEU A 39 13.09 5.23 -1.92
C LEU A 39 12.20 4.25 -1.14
N ALA A 40 11.75 4.62 0.06
CA ALA A 40 10.88 3.77 0.90
C ALA A 40 9.53 3.53 0.21
N LEU A 41 8.97 4.56 -0.41
CA LEU A 41 7.71 4.44 -1.14
C LEU A 41 7.85 3.56 -2.39
N ALA A 42 8.97 3.66 -3.10
CA ALA A 42 9.25 2.79 -4.25
C ALA A 42 9.44 1.33 -3.83
N GLU A 43 10.18 1.07 -2.76
CA GLU A 43 10.43 -0.29 -2.26
C GLU A 43 9.15 -0.94 -1.72
N LEU A 44 8.36 -0.18 -0.94
CA LEU A 44 7.05 -0.62 -0.47
C LEU A 44 6.09 -0.92 -1.63
N SER A 45 6.07 -0.05 -2.65
CA SER A 45 5.21 -0.28 -3.82
C SER A 45 5.58 -1.58 -4.52
N VAL A 46 6.87 -1.82 -4.80
CA VAL A 46 7.33 -3.06 -5.45
C VAL A 46 6.95 -4.30 -4.63
N GLN A 47 7.12 -4.24 -3.31
CA GLN A 47 6.75 -5.33 -2.41
C GLN A 47 5.24 -5.62 -2.42
N VAL A 48 4.40 -4.58 -2.38
CA VAL A 48 2.94 -4.72 -2.43
C VAL A 48 2.48 -5.19 -3.82
N GLU A 49 3.10 -4.72 -4.90
CA GLU A 49 2.84 -5.17 -6.27
C GLU A 49 3.14 -6.66 -6.44
N ASP A 50 4.26 -7.15 -5.88
CA ASP A 50 4.66 -8.56 -5.95
C ASP A 50 3.77 -9.47 -5.08
N GLU A 51 3.53 -9.09 -3.82
CA GLU A 51 2.71 -9.87 -2.88
C GLU A 51 1.25 -9.98 -3.34
N TYR A 52 0.68 -8.89 -3.83
CA TYR A 52 -0.75 -8.83 -4.16
C TYR A 52 -1.05 -8.92 -5.66
N GLY A 53 -0.03 -8.93 -6.51
CA GLY A 53 -0.16 -8.98 -7.96
C GLY A 53 -0.88 -7.76 -8.54
N ILE A 54 -0.77 -6.60 -7.89
CA ILE A 54 -1.34 -5.33 -8.37
C ILE A 54 -0.26 -4.48 -9.02
N LYS A 55 -0.66 -3.40 -9.69
CA LYS A 55 0.25 -2.41 -10.26
C LYS A 55 -0.12 -1.02 -9.77
N PHE A 56 0.85 -0.26 -9.29
CA PHE A 56 0.67 1.16 -8.98
C PHE A 56 1.17 1.99 -10.15
N GLU A 57 0.36 2.94 -10.58
CA GLU A 57 0.81 3.95 -11.52
C GLU A 57 1.58 5.05 -10.78
N VAL A 58 2.53 5.70 -11.45
CA VAL A 58 3.34 6.78 -10.86
C VAL A 58 2.43 7.92 -10.35
N GLU A 59 1.34 8.22 -11.07
CA GLU A 59 0.33 9.20 -10.65
C GLU A 59 -0.42 8.78 -9.37
N GLU A 60 -0.62 7.46 -9.17
CA GLU A 60 -1.20 6.91 -7.94
C GLU A 60 -0.20 6.99 -6.79
N MET A 61 1.10 6.80 -7.02
CA MET A 61 2.14 6.94 -5.99
C MET A 61 2.22 8.36 -5.43
N GLU A 62 2.13 9.38 -6.30
CA GLU A 62 2.08 10.79 -5.88
C GLU A 62 0.82 11.09 -5.04
N SER A 63 -0.33 10.53 -5.43
CA SER A 63 -1.58 10.69 -4.70
C SER A 63 -1.60 9.92 -3.37
N THR A 64 -1.00 8.72 -3.37
CA THR A 64 -0.86 7.85 -2.20
C THR A 64 -0.01 8.50 -1.12
N ALA A 65 1.05 9.20 -1.51
CA ALA A 65 1.89 9.97 -0.58
C ALA A 65 1.16 11.16 0.07
N LEU A 66 -0.03 11.53 -0.41
CA LEU A 66 -0.87 12.60 0.15
C LEU A 66 -2.05 12.06 0.98
N MET A 67 -2.11 10.73 1.18
CA MET A 67 -3.20 10.04 1.86
C MET A 67 -2.74 9.39 3.18
N THR A 68 -3.71 9.04 4.02
CA THR A 68 -3.45 8.31 5.27
C THR A 68 -3.24 6.81 5.01
N LEU A 69 -2.61 6.13 5.97
CA LEU A 69 -2.38 4.69 5.92
C LEU A 69 -3.67 3.89 5.75
N ASP A 70 -4.77 4.31 6.39
CA ASP A 70 -6.08 3.67 6.20
C ASP A 70 -6.59 3.84 4.78
N GLN A 71 -6.48 5.06 4.21
CA GLN A 71 -6.90 5.33 2.84
C GLN A 71 -6.09 4.52 1.83
N PHE A 72 -4.77 4.46 1.98
CA PHE A 72 -3.92 3.64 1.11
C PHE A 72 -4.28 2.17 1.22
N THR A 73 -4.30 1.61 2.43
CA THR A 73 -4.62 0.18 2.64
C THR A 73 -6.04 -0.16 2.15
N ALA A 74 -6.99 0.78 2.25
CA ALA A 74 -8.33 0.63 1.68
C ALA A 74 -8.30 0.57 0.15
N ASP A 75 -7.53 1.44 -0.49
CA ASP A 75 -7.43 1.49 -1.94
C ASP A 75 -6.73 0.25 -2.50
N VAL A 76 -5.63 -0.17 -1.88
CA VAL A 76 -4.96 -1.45 -2.15
C VAL A 76 -5.94 -2.62 -1.99
N ALA A 77 -6.67 -2.69 -0.87
CA ALA A 77 -7.64 -3.76 -0.64
C ALA A 77 -8.73 -3.80 -1.73
N ARG A 78 -9.20 -2.62 -2.17
CA ARG A 78 -10.18 -2.51 -3.25
C ARG A 78 -9.60 -2.98 -4.59
N ARG A 79 -8.34 -2.61 -4.90
CA ARG A 79 -7.61 -3.02 -6.11
C ARG A 79 -7.40 -4.53 -6.15
N VAL A 80 -6.96 -5.13 -5.04
CA VAL A 80 -6.76 -6.58 -4.90
C VAL A 80 -8.06 -7.33 -5.10
N ALA A 81 -9.15 -6.83 -4.50
CA ALA A 81 -10.48 -7.40 -4.67
C ALA A 81 -10.96 -7.28 -6.14
N ALA A 82 -10.73 -6.15 -6.79
CA ALA A 82 -11.08 -5.92 -8.19
C ALA A 82 -10.27 -6.80 -9.15
N ASN A 83 -8.95 -6.94 -8.92
CA ASN A 83 -8.07 -7.78 -9.71
C ASN A 83 -8.43 -9.26 -9.57
N SER A 84 -8.74 -9.69 -8.34
CA SER A 84 -9.24 -11.05 -8.05
C SER A 84 -10.58 -11.33 -8.76
N ALA A 85 -11.50 -10.36 -8.80
CA ALA A 85 -12.78 -10.50 -9.50
C ALA A 85 -12.61 -10.56 -11.03
N ALA A 86 -11.70 -9.76 -11.59
CA ALA A 86 -11.39 -9.75 -13.02
C ALA A 86 -10.76 -11.08 -13.48
N ALA A 87 -9.87 -11.68 -12.68
CA ALA A 87 -9.28 -12.98 -12.96
C ALA A 87 -10.32 -14.10 -13.08
N THR A 88 -11.41 -14.04 -12.30
CA THR A 88 -12.51 -15.03 -12.39
C THR A 88 -13.48 -14.81 -13.56
N ALA A 89 -13.55 -13.60 -14.13
CA ALA A 89 -14.42 -13.30 -15.26
C ALA A 89 -13.79 -13.62 -16.63
N GLY A 90 -12.45 -13.71 -16.70
CA GLY A 90 -11.70 -13.93 -17.95
C GLY A 90 -11.55 -15.39 -18.41
N THR A 91 -12.00 -16.39 -17.63
CA THR A 91 -11.85 -17.82 -17.97
C THR A 91 -13.10 -18.43 -18.63
N ALA A 92 -14.13 -17.64 -18.93
CA ALA A 92 -15.31 -18.09 -19.66
C ALA A 92 -15.33 -17.50 -21.08
N ALA A 93 -14.45 -17.97 -21.97
CA ALA A 93 -14.54 -17.74 -23.41
C ALA A 93 -14.05 -18.97 -24.18
#